data_AF-A0A7C7GHL3-F1
#
_entry.id   AF-A0A7C7GHL3-F1
#
_cell.length_a   1.000
_cell.length_b   1.000
_cell.length_c   1.000
_cell.angle_alpha   90.00
_cell.angle_beta   90.00
_cell.angle_gamma   90.00
#
_symmetry.space_group_name_H-M   'P 1'
#
loop_
_entity.id
_entity.type
_entity.pdbx_description
1 polymer ?
#
loop_
_entity_poly.entity_id
_entity_poly.type
_entity_poly.pdbx_seq_one_letter_code
_entity_poly.pdbx_strand_id
1 'polypeptide(L)'
;MNACESTDQIPRHKVFVSYHRERDQQYRDAFEQIFADMDEIQVSKSVHIDDIDPDVDVETARQKIRDEVLRDSTVTVVLIGFETWKRKSVDWEIGSSLSNTESSPRSGLLGMILPTYESKYFPYTLPPRLDYNVECGFAKLYPWTESPRTVANWIRNAYNRREKIDPDNSFPSFPINRTGHRWHYGAR
;
A
#
# COMPACT_ATOMS: atom_id res chain seq x y z
N MET A 1 -19.63 -37.36 23.00
CA MET A 1 -18.64 -36.41 23.54
C MET A 1 -18.23 -35.53 22.38
N ASN A 2 -18.76 -34.31 22.33
CA ASN A 2 -18.52 -33.38 21.23
C ASN A 2 -17.32 -32.50 21.59
N ALA A 3 -16.22 -32.64 20.85
CA ALA A 3 -15.24 -31.57 20.75
C ALA A 3 -15.76 -30.60 19.69
N CYS A 4 -16.24 -29.44 20.13
CA CYS A 4 -16.52 -28.30 19.28
C CYS A 4 -15.16 -27.77 18.80
N GLU A 5 -14.77 -28.10 17.58
CA GLU A 5 -13.72 -27.38 16.89
C GLU A 5 -14.28 -25.96 16.63
N SER A 6 -13.88 -25.00 17.47
CA SER A 6 -14.06 -23.60 17.12
C SER A 6 -13.18 -23.34 15.90
N THR A 7 -13.78 -23.31 14.71
CA THR A 7 -13.15 -22.71 13.54
C THR A 7 -13.02 -21.22 13.83
N ASP A 8 -11.94 -20.84 14.51
CA ASP A 8 -11.53 -19.46 14.65
C ASP A 8 -11.21 -19.00 13.21
N GLN A 9 -12.20 -18.39 12.57
CA GLN A 9 -12.09 -17.91 11.19
C GLN A 9 -10.98 -16.88 11.18
N ILE A 10 -9.81 -17.26 10.65
CA ILE A 10 -8.71 -16.32 10.42
C ILE A 10 -9.31 -15.16 9.61
N PRO A 11 -9.30 -13.92 10.11
CA PRO A 11 -9.96 -12.82 9.42
C PRO A 11 -9.35 -12.66 8.03
N ARG A 12 -10.20 -12.79 7.00
CA ARG A 12 -9.81 -12.56 5.61
C ARG A 12 -9.27 -11.14 5.47
N HIS A 13 -8.03 -10.99 5.01
CA HIS A 13 -7.45 -9.68 4.77
C HIS A 13 -7.87 -9.17 3.40
N LYS A 14 -8.64 -8.08 3.38
CA LYS A 14 -8.89 -7.30 2.16
C LYS A 14 -7.67 -6.42 1.90
N VAL A 15 -7.06 -6.58 0.73
CA VAL A 15 -5.78 -5.97 0.38
C VAL A 15 -5.95 -5.00 -0.77
N PHE A 16 -5.60 -3.74 -0.55
CA PHE A 16 -5.44 -2.77 -1.62
C PHE A 16 -3.99 -2.79 -2.15
N VAL A 17 -3.82 -2.69 -3.46
CA VAL A 17 -2.50 -2.71 -4.11
C VAL A 17 -2.24 -1.36 -4.78
N SER A 18 -1.30 -0.60 -4.24
CA SER A 18 -0.83 0.69 -4.78
C SER A 18 0.44 0.47 -5.59
N TYR A 19 0.50 1.01 -6.82
CA TYR A 19 1.62 0.80 -7.74
C TYR A 19 1.64 1.83 -8.88
N HIS A 20 2.71 1.83 -9.68
CA HIS A 20 2.78 2.62 -10.90
C HIS A 20 2.04 1.93 -12.05
N ARG A 21 0.77 2.28 -12.30
CA ARG A 21 -0.09 1.59 -13.28
C ARG A 21 0.55 1.40 -14.66
N GLU A 22 1.05 2.48 -15.25
CA GLU A 22 1.57 2.45 -16.62
C GLU A 22 2.84 1.57 -16.79
N ARG A 23 3.53 1.20 -15.71
CA ARG A 23 4.81 0.45 -15.76
C ARG A 23 4.77 -0.91 -15.09
N ASP A 24 3.99 -1.05 -14.02
CA ASP A 24 4.05 -2.22 -13.14
C ASP A 24 2.73 -3.01 -13.11
N GLN A 25 1.82 -2.77 -14.07
CA GLN A 25 0.54 -3.51 -14.20
C GLN A 25 0.72 -5.02 -14.14
N GLN A 26 1.72 -5.56 -14.86
CA GLN A 26 2.00 -6.99 -14.87
C GLN A 26 2.26 -7.57 -13.47
N TYR A 27 2.88 -6.80 -12.57
CA TYR A 27 3.14 -7.24 -11.19
C TYR A 27 1.90 -7.15 -10.32
N ARG A 28 1.02 -6.17 -10.57
CA ARG A 28 -0.31 -6.15 -9.96
C ARG A 28 -1.06 -7.42 -10.38
N ASP A 29 -1.11 -7.72 -11.67
CA ASP A 29 -1.86 -8.86 -12.18
C ASP A 29 -1.32 -10.17 -11.60
N ALA A 30 0.01 -10.33 -11.58
CA ALA A 30 0.69 -11.45 -10.92
C ALA A 30 0.36 -11.52 -9.42
N PHE A 31 0.30 -10.38 -8.72
CA PHE A 31 -0.09 -10.32 -7.32
C PHE A 31 -1.53 -10.82 -7.09
N GLU A 32 -2.46 -10.59 -8.03
CA GLU A 32 -3.79 -11.23 -7.96
C GLU A 32 -3.67 -12.75 -8.03
N GLN A 33 -2.89 -13.22 -9.02
CA GLN A 33 -2.79 -14.64 -9.32
C GLN A 33 -2.13 -15.43 -8.19
N ILE A 34 -1.18 -14.83 -7.46
CA ILE A 34 -0.60 -15.42 -6.24
C ILE A 34 -1.69 -15.86 -5.24
N PHE A 35 -2.80 -15.12 -5.17
CA PHE A 35 -3.87 -15.34 -4.19
C PHE A 35 -5.18 -15.85 -4.78
N ALA A 36 -5.22 -16.18 -6.08
CA ALA A 36 -6.45 -16.64 -6.74
C ALA A 36 -7.09 -17.86 -6.04
N ASP A 37 -6.27 -18.76 -5.52
CA ASP A 37 -6.69 -19.98 -4.82
C ASP A 37 -6.55 -19.88 -3.29
N MET A 38 -6.33 -18.68 -2.73
CA MET A 38 -6.12 -18.48 -1.29
C MET A 38 -7.25 -17.66 -0.66
N ASP A 39 -8.09 -18.33 0.14
CA ASP A 39 -9.22 -17.64 0.77
C ASP A 39 -8.83 -16.60 1.83
N GLU A 40 -7.65 -16.68 2.42
CA GLU A 40 -7.20 -15.74 3.47
C GLU A 40 -6.98 -14.31 2.95
N ILE A 41 -6.71 -14.12 1.66
CA ILE A 41 -6.38 -12.83 1.06
C ILE A 41 -7.38 -12.51 -0.05
N GLN A 42 -8.00 -11.34 0.02
CA GLN A 42 -8.85 -10.82 -1.04
C GLN A 42 -8.23 -9.55 -1.60
N VAL A 43 -7.69 -9.61 -2.81
CA VAL A 43 -7.14 -8.44 -3.49
C VAL A 43 -8.27 -7.57 -4.03
N SER A 44 -8.25 -6.28 -3.70
CA SER A 44 -9.28 -5.35 -4.15
C SER A 44 -9.18 -5.11 -5.66
N LYS A 45 -10.36 -5.00 -6.29
CA LYS A 45 -10.52 -4.61 -7.69
C LYS A 45 -10.71 -3.10 -7.87
N SER A 46 -10.49 -2.31 -6.81
CA SER A 46 -10.87 -0.90 -6.76
C SER A 46 -10.29 -0.08 -7.91
N VAL A 47 -11.09 0.92 -8.30
CA VAL A 47 -10.75 2.00 -9.24
C VAL A 47 -9.61 2.82 -8.65
N HIS A 48 -8.61 3.17 -9.46
CA HIS A 48 -7.51 3.98 -8.99
C HIS A 48 -7.85 5.45 -9.07
N ILE A 49 -7.13 6.27 -8.32
CA ILE A 49 -7.34 7.72 -8.37
C ILE A 49 -7.03 8.36 -9.73
N ASP A 50 -6.23 7.72 -10.57
CA ASP A 50 -6.01 8.26 -11.93
C ASP A 50 -7.31 8.21 -12.78
N ASP A 51 -8.36 7.53 -12.30
CA ASP A 51 -9.71 7.53 -12.87
C ASP A 51 -10.60 8.63 -12.24
N ILE A 52 -10.11 9.36 -11.23
CA ILE A 52 -10.78 10.51 -10.59
C ILE A 52 -10.30 11.80 -11.27
N ASP A 53 -11.23 12.75 -11.43
CA ASP A 53 -11.00 14.06 -12.04
C ASP A 53 -9.67 14.72 -11.56
N PRO A 54 -8.75 15.07 -12.47
CA PRO A 54 -7.44 15.63 -12.12
C PRO A 54 -7.50 16.96 -11.38
N ASP A 55 -8.64 17.67 -11.42
CA ASP A 55 -8.83 18.99 -10.82
C ASP A 55 -9.36 18.94 -9.37
N VAL A 56 -9.57 17.75 -8.79
CA VAL A 56 -9.94 17.66 -7.36
C VAL A 56 -8.77 18.05 -6.46
N ASP A 57 -9.06 18.78 -5.39
CA ASP A 57 -8.06 19.08 -4.37
C ASP A 57 -7.66 17.81 -3.59
N VAL A 58 -6.49 17.89 -2.94
CA VAL A 58 -5.87 16.76 -2.23
C VAL A 58 -6.76 16.19 -1.12
N GLU A 59 -7.47 17.01 -0.37
CA GLU A 59 -8.29 16.54 0.75
C GLU A 59 -9.53 15.82 0.24
N THR A 60 -10.21 16.40 -0.75
CA THR A 60 -11.35 15.77 -1.43
C THR A 60 -10.94 14.45 -2.07
N ALA A 61 -9.79 14.44 -2.75
CA ALA A 61 -9.25 13.24 -3.37
C ALA A 61 -8.97 12.13 -2.35
N ARG A 62 -8.31 12.48 -1.24
CA ARG A 62 -8.04 11.54 -0.15
C ARG A 62 -9.32 10.99 0.46
N GLN A 63 -10.33 11.83 0.63
CA GLN A 63 -11.64 11.43 1.14
C GLN A 63 -12.34 10.44 0.21
N LYS A 64 -12.39 10.73 -1.10
CA LYS A 64 -12.94 9.81 -2.11
C LYS A 64 -12.21 8.46 -2.12
N ILE A 65 -10.87 8.47 -2.13
CA ILE A 65 -10.08 7.23 -2.05
C ILE A 65 -10.46 6.44 -0.78
N ARG A 66 -10.53 7.12 0.36
CA ARG A 66 -10.86 6.46 1.62
C ARG A 66 -12.25 5.82 1.59
N ASP A 67 -13.25 6.56 1.13
CA ASP A 67 -14.65 6.16 1.24
C ASP A 67 -15.07 5.17 0.15
N GLU A 68 -14.47 5.25 -1.04
CA GLU A 68 -14.90 4.50 -2.22
C GLU A 68 -13.91 3.37 -2.59
N VAL A 69 -12.61 3.58 -2.37
CA VAL A 69 -11.54 2.68 -2.83
C VAL A 69 -11.00 1.81 -1.69
N LEU A 70 -10.80 2.40 -0.51
CA LEU A 70 -10.10 1.79 0.62
C LEU A 70 -11.00 1.40 1.79
N ARG A 71 -12.29 1.75 1.77
CA ARG A 71 -13.20 1.66 2.93
C ARG A 71 -13.14 0.32 3.67
N ASP A 72 -13.01 -0.76 2.90
CA ASP A 72 -12.99 -2.13 3.40
C ASP A 72 -11.57 -2.74 3.46
N SER A 73 -10.55 -2.01 3.02
CA SER A 73 -9.18 -2.52 2.99
C SER A 73 -8.60 -2.59 4.39
N THR A 74 -7.97 -3.71 4.70
CA THR A 74 -7.32 -3.97 5.99
C THR A 74 -5.82 -3.76 5.92
N VAL A 75 -5.24 -3.91 4.72
CA VAL A 75 -3.82 -3.73 4.43
C VAL A 75 -3.68 -3.08 3.05
N THR A 76 -2.74 -2.13 2.95
CA THR A 76 -2.25 -1.59 1.69
C THR A 76 -0.86 -2.15 1.41
N VAL A 77 -0.71 -2.75 0.23
CA VAL A 77 0.55 -3.22 -0.32
C VAL A 77 1.00 -2.24 -1.39
N VAL A 78 2.21 -1.71 -1.27
CA VAL A 78 2.82 -0.84 -2.27
C VAL A 78 3.80 -1.67 -3.09
N LEU A 79 3.56 -1.83 -4.39
CA LEU A 79 4.53 -2.43 -5.31
C LEU A 79 5.49 -1.35 -5.82
N ILE A 80 6.77 -1.51 -5.50
CA ILE A 80 7.79 -0.49 -5.65
C ILE A 80 8.69 -0.86 -6.82
N GLY A 81 8.42 -0.27 -8.00
CA GLY A 81 9.27 -0.30 -9.17
C GLY A 81 10.10 0.98 -9.33
N PHE A 82 10.81 1.10 -10.46
CA PHE A 82 11.75 2.19 -10.74
C PHE A 82 11.18 3.60 -10.53
N GLU A 83 9.94 3.84 -10.97
CA GLU A 83 9.33 5.16 -10.99
C GLU A 83 8.17 5.31 -10.00
N THR A 84 7.88 4.31 -9.18
CA THR A 84 6.74 4.34 -8.23
C THR A 84 6.79 5.56 -7.31
N TRP A 85 7.98 5.96 -6.86
CA TRP A 85 8.16 7.13 -5.99
C TRP A 85 7.74 8.47 -6.60
N LYS A 86 7.56 8.51 -7.92
CA LYS A 86 7.17 9.73 -8.64
C LYS A 86 5.65 9.95 -8.62
N ARG A 87 4.86 8.94 -8.28
CA ARG A 87 3.41 8.93 -8.55
C ARG A 87 2.64 9.65 -7.46
N LYS A 88 1.86 10.67 -7.86
CA LYS A 88 0.89 11.35 -6.99
C LYS A 88 -0.16 10.37 -6.46
N SER A 89 -0.60 9.46 -7.32
CA SER A 89 -1.59 8.45 -6.98
C SER A 89 -1.12 7.55 -5.84
N VAL A 90 0.11 7.03 -5.94
CA VAL A 90 0.72 6.22 -4.87
C VAL A 90 0.85 7.00 -3.57
N ASP A 91 1.28 8.26 -3.61
CA ASP A 91 1.38 9.09 -2.41
C ASP A 91 0.01 9.32 -1.74
N TRP A 92 -1.03 9.61 -2.53
CA TRP A 92 -2.36 9.87 -2.02
C TRP A 92 -3.03 8.60 -1.50
N GLU A 93 -2.85 7.48 -2.21
CA GLU A 93 -3.31 6.16 -1.77
C GLU A 93 -2.70 5.78 -0.42
N ILE A 94 -1.37 5.90 -0.25
CA ILE A 94 -0.73 5.66 1.06
C ILE A 94 -1.30 6.63 2.10
N GLY A 95 -1.40 7.93 1.79
CA GLY A 95 -1.91 8.94 2.72
C GLY A 95 -3.34 8.65 3.21
N SER A 96 -4.21 8.18 2.31
CA SER A 96 -5.57 7.75 2.66
C SER A 96 -5.57 6.48 3.51
N SER A 97 -4.74 5.48 3.17
CA SER A 97 -4.63 4.22 3.93
C SER A 97 -4.18 4.41 5.39
N LEU A 98 -3.38 5.43 5.66
CA LEU A 98 -2.87 5.73 7.01
C LEU A 98 -3.87 6.49 7.88
N SER A 99 -4.92 7.04 7.29
CA SER A 99 -5.88 7.85 8.03
C SER A 99 -6.81 6.97 8.86
N ASN A 100 -7.08 7.39 10.10
CA ASN A 100 -7.96 6.67 11.01
C ASN A 100 -9.23 7.50 11.26
N THR A 101 -10.40 6.99 10.85
CA THR A 101 -11.70 7.62 11.13
C THR A 101 -12.64 6.63 11.80
N GLU A 102 -13.68 7.13 12.47
CA GLU A 102 -14.74 6.29 13.08
C GLU A 102 -15.36 5.29 12.10
N SER A 103 -15.44 5.66 10.82
CA SER A 103 -16.05 4.85 9.75
C SER A 103 -15.06 4.00 8.94
N SER A 104 -13.76 4.26 9.05
CA SER A 104 -12.71 3.59 8.28
C SER A 104 -11.43 3.53 9.12
N PRO A 105 -11.17 2.40 9.82
CA PRO A 105 -9.94 2.25 10.58
C PRO A 105 -8.74 2.19 9.64
N ARG A 106 -7.61 2.71 10.10
CA ARG A 106 -6.37 2.71 9.31
C ARG A 106 -5.99 1.31 8.82
N SER A 107 -5.46 1.23 7.60
CA SER A 107 -4.90 0.00 7.04
C SER A 107 -3.49 -0.26 7.57
N GLY A 108 -3.09 -1.54 7.65
CA GLY A 108 -1.68 -1.89 7.73
C GLY A 108 -0.93 -1.49 6.45
N LEU A 109 0.37 -1.23 6.51
CA LEU A 109 1.18 -0.85 5.36
C LEU A 109 2.36 -1.81 5.14
N LEU A 110 2.54 -2.23 3.88
CA LEU A 110 3.57 -3.16 3.42
C LEU A 110 4.17 -2.65 2.10
N GLY A 111 5.49 -2.63 1.97
CA GLY A 111 6.17 -2.39 0.71
C GLY A 111 6.76 -3.66 0.12
N MET A 112 6.59 -3.89 -1.18
CA MET A 112 7.22 -4.97 -1.93
C MET A 112 8.08 -4.41 -3.05
N ILE A 113 9.37 -4.71 -3.00
CA ILE A 113 10.38 -4.23 -3.94
C ILE A 113 10.33 -5.09 -5.19
N LEU A 114 9.92 -4.52 -6.31
CA LEU A 114 9.84 -5.21 -7.59
C LEU A 114 11.23 -5.43 -8.20
N PRO A 115 11.40 -6.42 -9.08
CA PRO A 115 12.63 -6.60 -9.85
C PRO A 115 12.99 -5.39 -10.72
N THR A 116 12.01 -4.54 -11.06
CA THR A 116 12.21 -3.28 -11.79
C THR A 116 12.77 -2.16 -10.91
N TYR A 117 12.95 -2.38 -9.60
CA TYR A 117 13.50 -1.38 -8.69
C TYR A 117 15.02 -1.33 -8.74
N GLU A 118 15.56 -0.14 -9.00
CA GLU A 118 16.99 0.08 -9.20
C GLU A 118 17.60 1.06 -8.19
N SER A 119 17.41 0.82 -6.88
CA SER A 119 17.94 1.72 -5.83
C SER A 119 19.45 1.86 -5.80
N LYS A 120 20.19 0.84 -6.26
CA LYS A 120 21.66 0.87 -6.28
C LYS A 120 22.19 2.00 -7.16
N TYR A 121 21.47 2.33 -8.23
CA TYR A 121 21.84 3.40 -9.14
C TYR A 121 21.27 4.75 -8.69
N PHE A 122 20.19 4.74 -7.91
CA PHE A 122 19.48 5.93 -7.48
C PHE A 122 19.02 5.80 -6.02
N PRO A 123 19.83 6.23 -5.04
CA PRO A 123 19.35 6.31 -3.65
C PRO A 123 18.23 7.34 -3.54
N TYR A 124 17.33 7.18 -2.57
CA TYR A 124 16.12 8.00 -2.38
C TYR A 124 15.12 7.86 -3.54
N THR A 125 14.73 6.62 -3.83
CA THR A 125 13.70 6.26 -4.82
C THR A 125 12.57 5.42 -4.25
N LEU A 126 12.47 5.34 -2.91
CA LEU A 126 11.24 4.88 -2.25
C LEU A 126 10.19 5.99 -2.29
N PRO A 127 8.89 5.68 -2.41
CA PRO A 127 7.84 6.68 -2.16
C PRO A 127 8.06 7.35 -0.80
N PRO A 128 8.21 8.69 -0.72
CA PRO A 128 8.65 9.36 0.52
C PRO A 128 7.75 9.08 1.73
N ARG A 129 6.43 9.09 1.54
CA ARG A 129 5.48 8.75 2.61
C ARG A 129 5.62 7.31 3.09
N LEU A 130 5.95 6.37 2.20
CA LEU A 130 6.27 4.99 2.60
C LEU A 130 7.56 4.96 3.41
N ASP A 131 8.59 5.70 2.98
CA ASP A 131 9.90 5.77 3.65
C ASP A 131 9.77 6.25 5.09
N TYR A 132 8.96 7.29 5.35
CA TYR A 132 8.67 7.79 6.69
C TYR A 132 8.02 6.71 7.58
N ASN A 133 7.14 5.88 7.01
CA ASN A 133 6.52 4.78 7.73
C ASN A 133 7.44 3.57 7.91
N VAL A 134 8.46 3.42 7.07
CA VAL A 134 9.53 2.44 7.29
C VAL A 134 10.43 2.91 8.43
N GLU A 135 10.76 4.21 8.47
CA GLU A 135 11.58 4.84 9.51
C GLU A 135 10.94 4.71 10.90
N CYS A 136 9.64 5.00 11.03
CA CYS A 136 8.92 4.83 12.31
C CYS A 136 8.54 3.37 12.63
N GLY A 137 8.80 2.43 11.71
CA GLY A 137 8.55 1.00 11.88
C GLY A 137 7.13 0.52 11.61
N PHE A 138 6.21 1.42 11.24
CA PHE A 138 4.83 1.09 10.85
C PHE A 138 4.79 0.17 9.62
N ALA A 139 5.63 0.44 8.63
CA ALA A 139 5.80 -0.35 7.42
C ALA A 139 7.10 -1.17 7.43
N LYS A 140 7.10 -2.25 6.65
CA LYS A 140 8.30 -3.04 6.34
C LYS A 140 8.38 -3.27 4.84
N LEU A 141 9.61 -3.42 4.34
CA LEU A 141 9.91 -3.69 2.95
C LEU A 141 10.36 -5.14 2.79
N TYR A 142 9.89 -5.79 1.73
CA TYR A 142 10.32 -7.13 1.36
C TYR A 142 10.62 -7.20 -0.14
N PRO A 143 11.52 -8.08 -0.59
CA PRO A 143 11.69 -8.34 -2.02
C PRO A 143 10.44 -9.01 -2.60
N TRP A 144 10.18 -8.78 -3.88
CA TRP A 144 9.16 -9.50 -4.64
C TRP A 144 9.40 -11.01 -4.54
N THR A 145 8.31 -11.75 -4.33
CA THR A 145 8.26 -13.21 -4.38
C THR A 145 6.85 -13.64 -4.76
N GLU A 146 6.74 -14.76 -5.44
CA GLU A 146 5.46 -15.35 -5.83
C GLU A 146 4.98 -16.41 -4.82
N SER A 147 5.66 -16.55 -3.68
CA SER A 147 5.27 -17.50 -2.62
C SER A 147 4.04 -17.00 -1.85
N PRO A 148 2.83 -17.59 -2.03
CA PRO A 148 1.60 -17.04 -1.47
C PRO A 148 1.63 -17.03 0.06
N ARG A 149 2.10 -18.12 0.69
CA ARG A 149 2.20 -18.23 2.15
C ARG A 149 3.16 -17.19 2.75
N THR A 150 4.26 -16.89 2.06
CA THR A 150 5.24 -15.91 2.52
C THR A 150 4.63 -14.51 2.50
N VAL A 151 3.98 -14.13 1.40
CA VAL A 151 3.37 -12.81 1.24
C VAL A 151 2.16 -12.67 2.18
N ALA A 152 1.34 -13.71 2.35
CA ALA A 152 0.24 -13.74 3.32
C ALA A 152 0.71 -13.47 4.76
N ASN A 153 1.84 -14.08 5.17
CA ASN A 153 2.45 -13.81 6.47
C ASN A 153 2.90 -12.35 6.61
N TRP A 154 3.47 -11.74 5.56
CA TRP A 154 3.83 -10.33 5.57
C TRP A 154 2.62 -9.41 5.67
N ILE A 155 1.53 -9.73 4.96
CA ILE A 155 0.24 -9.01 5.04
C ILE A 155 -0.32 -9.09 6.46
N ARG A 156 -0.38 -10.28 7.05
CA ARG A 156 -0.81 -10.47 8.45
C ARG A 156 0.04 -9.66 9.42
N ASN A 157 1.35 -9.65 9.23
CA ASN A 157 2.25 -8.85 10.07
C ASN A 157 2.02 -7.35 9.89
N ALA A 158 1.72 -6.88 8.68
CA ALA A 158 1.38 -5.48 8.42
C ALA A 158 0.05 -5.08 9.09
N TYR A 159 -0.97 -5.93 8.98
CA TYR A 159 -2.22 -5.78 9.70
C TYR A 159 -1.97 -5.65 11.22
N ASN A 160 -1.20 -6.56 11.82
CA ASN A 160 -0.93 -6.55 13.25
C ASN A 160 -0.13 -5.32 13.74
N ARG A 161 0.73 -4.72 12.88
CA ARG A 161 1.49 -3.51 13.23
C ARG A 161 0.59 -2.28 13.35
N ARG A 162 -0.51 -2.23 12.59
CA ARG A 162 -1.40 -1.06 12.53
C ARG A 162 -2.02 -0.72 13.89
N GLU A 163 -2.13 -1.68 14.81
CA GLU A 163 -2.68 -1.46 16.17
C GLU A 163 -1.61 -1.05 17.19
N LYS A 164 -0.31 -1.22 16.84
CA LYS A 164 0.80 -1.15 17.81
C LYS A 164 1.73 0.02 17.58
N ILE A 165 1.76 0.55 16.37
CA ILE A 165 2.67 1.61 15.94
C ILE A 165 1.82 2.70 15.30
N ASP A 166 2.12 3.96 15.61
CA ASP A 166 1.49 5.08 14.94
C ASP A 166 2.19 5.39 13.61
N PRO A 167 1.42 5.55 12.52
CA PRO A 167 1.98 5.87 11.22
C PRO A 167 2.44 7.32 11.18
N ASP A 168 3.43 7.58 10.33
CA ASP A 168 3.84 8.93 9.99
C ASP A 168 3.20 9.36 8.67
N ASN A 169 2.14 10.18 8.76
CA ASN A 169 1.47 10.75 7.60
C ASN A 169 1.85 12.23 7.36
N SER A 170 2.94 12.71 7.95
CA SER A 170 3.33 14.14 7.94
C SER A 170 3.93 14.61 6.61
N PHE A 171 4.40 13.70 5.76
CA PHE A 171 4.99 14.06 4.47
C PHE A 171 3.98 14.86 3.61
N PRO A 172 4.35 16.00 2.99
CA PRO A 172 3.43 16.79 2.18
C PRO A 172 2.91 16.02 0.96
N SER A 173 1.61 16.10 0.68
CA SER A 173 1.05 15.42 -0.49
C SER A 173 1.65 15.92 -1.79
N PHE A 174 1.80 15.03 -2.76
CA PHE A 174 2.22 15.43 -4.10
C PHE A 174 1.09 16.16 -4.83
N PRO A 175 1.24 17.43 -5.22
CA PRO A 175 0.22 18.09 -6.03
C PRO A 175 0.15 17.53 -7.46
N ILE A 176 1.30 17.06 -7.98
CA ILE A 176 1.47 16.48 -9.31
C ILE A 176 2.47 15.33 -9.25
N ASN A 177 2.51 14.50 -10.30
CA ASN A 177 3.57 13.51 -10.46
C ASN A 177 4.95 14.20 -10.46
N ARG A 178 5.92 13.60 -9.78
CA ARG A 178 7.30 14.10 -9.73
C ARG A 178 8.09 13.66 -10.95
N THR A 179 9.20 14.33 -11.17
CA THR A 179 10.18 14.02 -12.23
C THR A 179 11.58 13.89 -11.62
N GLY A 180 12.56 13.52 -12.45
CA GLY A 180 13.95 13.34 -12.03
C GLY A 180 14.30 11.92 -11.63
N HIS A 181 15.48 11.76 -11.02
CA HIS A 181 16.08 10.44 -10.74
C HIS A 181 15.94 9.98 -9.28
N ARG A 182 15.74 10.92 -8.36
CA ARG A 182 15.54 10.68 -6.93
C ARG A 182 14.80 11.85 -6.31
N TRP A 183 14.24 11.66 -5.13
CA TRP A 183 13.79 12.79 -4.31
C TRP A 183 14.92 13.25 -3.37
N HIS A 184 14.80 14.49 -2.89
CA HIS A 184 15.75 15.09 -1.95
C HIS A 184 15.02 15.40 -0.64
N TYR A 185 15.63 15.07 0.50
CA TYR A 185 15.20 15.60 1.80
C TYR A 185 15.42 17.12 1.79
N GLY A 186 14.35 17.90 1.91
CA GLY A 186 14.40 19.35 1.77
C GLY A 186 13.04 20.01 1.96
N ALA A 187 12.39 19.70 3.08
CA ALA A 187 11.32 20.47 3.71
C ALA A 187 11.02 19.81 5.08
N ARG A 188 11.91 20.01 6.04
CA ARG A 188 11.54 20.02 7.46
C ARG A 188 11.37 21.47 7.86
#